data_AF-A0A545VTR1-F1
#
_entry.id   AF-A0A545VTR1-F1
#
_cell.length_a   1.000
_cell.length_b   1.000
_cell.length_c   1.000
_cell.angle_alpha   90.00
_cell.angle_beta   90.00
_cell.angle_gamma   90.00
#
_symmetry.space_group_name_H-M   'P 1'
#
loop_
_entity.id
_entity.type
_entity.pdbx_description
1 polymer ?
#
loop_
_entity_poly.entity_id
_entity_poly.type
_entity_poly.pdbx_seq_one_letter_code
_entity_poly.pdbx_strand_id
1 'polypeptide(L)'
;MFRQIAQTRQDGQLRIDAGVSPARRVGINDDDDNANDSLISAPHSSAHDVNGLSCLLLVARFLISLHPDHATGKYHHRPPRRAPIEVCLAILQFTMRASAIVQTLLGLSATASAAQVTLDLSSESAVKSTASTLAYGLMKFYNGNQTGGIPGLLPGPYYWWEAGGMFGHLIDYWYYTGDASYNAVTMEGMMHQITPKGDYLPVNQTNAMGNDDQGFWALTSMMAAEAVFPNPPSDTPQWLAGVQAVFNEYAVRWEEENGLCGGGLRWQVYSFLNGWAYKNSISNGCFFNIAARLARYTGNATYGEWAQKIFDWEVKEGLITQDYIIYDGIEVDDATKSCKNIHQVQFTYNAGVWLQGAAAMYDYNKSDTWKGHVNGILNYTERTFFKDGIMYEPACETVHTCDQNMVSFKGYLIRFLAAAAKLCPWTTDSITKLISTAAQDAIKVCNGPNGPKYPGPDGTGCGFSWLNGTNDGLMGVGPQMDALAAVFYTLLPNVKAPATGQDRGTSKGNAGAGSSQAQPLPEPRAITGGDRAGAAILTILIAAGILAGSFFVTSDVFSFA
;
A
#
# COMPACT_ATOMS: atom_id res chain seq x y z
N MET A 1 -2.84 -10.86 18.03
CA MET A 1 -2.73 -10.62 19.49
C MET A 1 -3.59 -9.41 19.84
N PHE A 2 -4.92 -9.57 19.82
CA PHE A 2 -5.88 -8.53 20.16
C PHE A 2 -6.72 -9.00 21.35
N ARG A 3 -6.32 -8.61 22.55
CA ARG A 3 -7.16 -8.59 23.74
C ARG A 3 -6.67 -7.46 24.64
N GLN A 4 -7.60 -6.54 24.92
CA GLN A 4 -7.67 -5.56 26.00
C GLN A 4 -7.84 -4.16 25.44
N ILE A 5 -9.07 -3.65 25.53
CA ILE A 5 -9.44 -2.40 26.22
C ILE A 5 -10.99 -2.39 26.22
N ALA A 6 -11.58 -2.74 27.35
CA ALA A 6 -12.96 -2.44 27.68
C ALA A 6 -13.10 -2.45 29.19
N GLN A 7 -12.86 -1.30 29.82
CA GLN A 7 -13.39 -0.98 31.15
C GLN A 7 -13.26 0.52 31.40
N THR A 8 -14.39 1.23 31.32
CA THR A 8 -14.59 2.45 32.10
C THR A 8 -16.04 2.51 32.57
N ARG A 9 -16.17 2.96 33.81
CA ARG A 9 -17.26 2.80 34.76
C ARG A 9 -18.54 3.55 34.38
N GLN A 10 -19.69 2.97 34.74
CA GLN A 10 -20.85 3.72 35.19
C GLN A 10 -20.93 3.62 36.72
N ASP A 11 -20.89 4.77 37.41
CA ASP A 11 -21.29 4.91 38.80
C ASP A 11 -22.79 5.19 38.89
N GLY A 12 -23.47 4.50 39.79
CA GLY A 12 -24.90 4.69 40.07
C GLY A 12 -25.37 3.78 41.19
N GLN A 13 -25.21 4.23 42.43
CA GLN A 13 -25.59 3.56 43.69
C GLN A 13 -27.09 3.22 43.77
N LEU A 14 -27.40 2.04 44.34
CA LEU A 14 -28.34 1.93 45.46
C LEU A 14 -28.20 0.58 46.19
N ARG A 15 -28.17 0.67 47.52
CA ARG A 15 -27.93 -0.35 48.55
C ARG A 15 -29.10 -1.34 48.70
N ILE A 16 -28.83 -2.53 49.25
CA ILE A 16 -29.18 -3.00 50.62
C ILE A 16 -28.96 -4.53 50.73
N ASP A 17 -28.07 -4.91 51.67
CA ASP A 17 -28.05 -6.04 52.64
C ASP A 17 -28.52 -7.46 52.24
N ALA A 18 -28.00 -8.59 52.75
CA ALA A 18 -26.89 -8.98 53.63
C ALA A 18 -26.88 -10.54 53.63
N GLY A 19 -25.75 -11.21 53.92
CA GLY A 19 -25.80 -12.66 54.18
C GLY A 19 -24.52 -13.50 54.11
N VAL A 20 -23.59 -13.30 55.05
CA VAL A 20 -22.82 -14.34 55.80
C VAL A 20 -22.01 -15.44 55.03
N SER A 21 -20.70 -15.19 54.83
CA SER A 21 -19.46 -15.85 55.35
C SER A 21 -19.43 -17.33 55.88
N PRO A 22 -18.27 -17.97 56.16
CA PRO A 22 -17.19 -18.46 55.26
C PRO A 22 -16.63 -19.86 55.67
N ALA A 23 -15.79 -20.49 54.83
CA ALA A 23 -14.73 -21.45 55.23
C ALA A 23 -13.89 -21.81 54.00
N ARG A 24 -12.58 -22.10 54.03
CA ARG A 24 -11.47 -21.88 54.97
C ARG A 24 -10.21 -22.19 54.13
N ARG A 25 -9.15 -21.41 54.33
CA ARG A 25 -7.81 -21.55 53.75
C ARG A 25 -7.21 -22.93 53.97
N VAL A 26 -6.41 -23.38 53.01
CA VAL A 26 -5.05 -23.90 53.26
C VAL A 26 -4.14 -23.26 52.20
N GLY A 27 -3.14 -22.52 52.67
CA GLY A 27 -2.02 -22.07 51.86
C GLY A 27 -0.78 -22.90 52.20
N ILE A 28 0.19 -22.90 51.29
CA ILE A 28 1.61 -23.04 51.58
C ILE A 28 2.33 -22.03 50.68
N ASN A 29 3.17 -21.23 51.33
CA ASN A 29 4.02 -20.17 50.82
C ASN A 29 5.39 -20.71 50.38
N ASP A 30 6.19 -19.74 49.92
CA ASP A 30 7.65 -19.62 49.90
C ASP A 30 8.20 -19.77 48.48
N ASP A 31 8.42 -18.64 47.79
CA ASP A 31 9.55 -17.69 47.91
C ASP A 31 10.84 -18.29 47.32
N ASP A 32 11.31 -17.73 46.20
CA ASP A 32 12.68 -17.21 46.14
C ASP A 32 12.94 -16.39 44.86
N ASP A 33 13.56 -15.23 45.09
CA ASP A 33 14.14 -14.28 44.16
C ASP A 33 15.39 -14.83 43.44
N ASN A 34 15.60 -14.48 42.17
CA ASN A 34 16.75 -13.66 41.71
C ASN A 34 17.10 -13.81 40.21
N ALA A 35 17.24 -12.64 39.58
CA ALA A 35 18.29 -12.19 38.66
C ALA A 35 19.23 -13.17 37.91
N ASN A 36 19.28 -13.00 36.59
CA ASN A 36 20.45 -12.88 35.69
C ASN A 36 19.89 -12.93 34.26
N ASP A 37 19.99 -11.95 33.36
CA ASP A 37 21.09 -11.07 32.96
C ASP A 37 22.44 -11.77 32.73
N SER A 38 22.78 -11.86 31.44
CA SER A 38 24.10 -11.75 30.82
C SER A 38 24.70 -12.97 30.09
N LEU A 39 24.97 -12.72 28.80
CA LEU A 39 26.18 -13.02 28.02
C LEU A 39 26.45 -14.45 27.51
N ILE A 40 26.39 -14.60 26.17
CA ILE A 40 27.57 -14.97 25.37
C ILE A 40 27.69 -14.00 24.18
N SER A 41 28.93 -13.58 23.95
CA SER A 41 29.40 -12.44 23.17
C SER A 41 30.06 -12.84 21.84
N ALA A 42 29.94 -11.92 20.86
CA ALA A 42 30.95 -11.47 19.88
C ALA A 42 31.37 -12.40 18.69
N PRO A 43 31.82 -11.83 17.53
CA PRO A 43 32.39 -10.50 17.38
C PRO A 43 31.85 -9.59 16.26
N HIS A 44 32.08 -8.29 16.53
CA HIS A 44 31.98 -7.14 15.65
C HIS A 44 32.79 -7.26 14.35
N SER A 45 32.21 -6.78 13.25
CA SER A 45 32.94 -6.10 12.18
C SER A 45 32.29 -4.74 11.93
N SER A 46 33.01 -3.67 12.29
CA SER A 46 32.67 -2.29 12.00
C SER A 46 33.22 -1.90 10.63
N ALA A 47 32.34 -1.71 9.65
CA ALA A 47 32.65 -0.97 8.44
C ALA A 47 32.38 0.51 8.70
N HIS A 48 33.46 1.28 8.86
CA HIS A 48 33.43 2.74 8.83
C HIS A 48 33.31 3.18 7.37
N ASP A 49 32.22 3.85 7.00
CA ASP A 49 32.16 4.61 5.77
C ASP A 49 32.52 6.07 6.00
N VAL A 50 33.42 6.53 5.14
CA VAL A 50 34.18 7.76 5.20
C VAL A 50 33.43 8.83 4.43
N ASN A 51 33.04 9.90 5.13
CA ASN A 51 32.50 11.10 4.52
C ASN A 51 33.54 11.78 3.61
N GLY A 52 33.06 12.20 2.43
CA GLY A 52 33.82 12.87 1.39
C GLY A 52 34.41 14.21 1.85
N LEU A 53 35.67 14.18 2.30
CA LEU A 53 36.53 15.36 2.37
C LEU A 53 38.02 15.03 2.08
N SER A 54 38.29 13.90 1.43
CA SER A 54 39.67 13.39 1.22
C SER A 54 40.13 13.37 -0.26
N CYS A 55 39.33 13.83 -1.22
CA CYS A 55 39.73 13.89 -2.63
C CYS A 55 40.45 15.18 -3.07
N LEU A 56 40.55 16.20 -2.20
CA LEU A 56 41.19 17.48 -2.55
C LEU A 56 42.61 17.65 -2.00
N LEU A 57 43.14 16.70 -1.22
CA LEU A 57 44.48 16.75 -0.63
C LEU A 57 45.50 15.80 -1.28
N LEU A 58 45.10 15.01 -2.28
CA LEU A 58 45.96 14.03 -2.95
C LEU A 58 46.64 14.54 -4.24
N VAL A 59 46.26 15.70 -4.78
CA VAL A 59 46.93 16.29 -5.96
C VAL A 59 48.10 17.22 -5.55
N ALA A 60 48.13 17.70 -4.30
CA ALA A 60 49.17 18.63 -3.83
C ALA A 60 50.45 17.94 -3.30
N ARG A 61 50.50 16.60 -3.21
CA ARG A 61 51.66 15.86 -2.70
C ARG A 61 52.50 15.14 -3.77
N PHE A 62 52.18 15.29 -5.05
CA PHE A 62 52.91 14.62 -6.14
C PHE A 62 53.94 15.52 -6.87
N LEU A 63 54.15 16.76 -6.43
CA LEU A 63 55.12 17.69 -7.05
C LEU A 63 56.28 18.11 -6.13
N ILE A 64 56.44 17.50 -4.96
CA ILE A 64 57.56 17.79 -4.05
C ILE A 64 58.11 16.48 -3.49
N SER A 65 58.87 15.73 -4.30
CA SER A 65 59.93 14.84 -3.82
C SER A 65 60.77 14.36 -5.01
N LEU A 66 61.73 15.19 -5.44
CA LEU A 66 62.93 14.72 -6.14
C LEU A 66 64.11 15.00 -5.19
N HIS A 67 64.89 13.95 -4.97
CA HIS A 67 65.99 13.80 -3.99
C HIS A 67 67.05 14.91 -4.01
N PRO A 68 67.88 14.96 -2.95
CA PRO A 68 69.30 14.83 -3.23
C PRO A 68 70.06 13.93 -2.23
N ASP A 69 70.85 13.02 -2.79
CA ASP A 69 71.97 12.38 -2.10
C ASP A 69 73.26 13.20 -2.29
N HIS A 70 73.98 13.34 -1.18
CA HIS A 70 75.41 13.58 -0.98
C HIS A 70 76.25 14.55 -1.86
N ALA A 71 76.93 15.42 -1.12
CA ALA A 71 77.92 16.43 -1.52
C ALA A 71 79.17 15.87 -2.24
N THR A 72 79.77 16.69 -3.12
CA THR A 72 81.14 17.22 -3.03
C THR A 72 81.48 18.08 -4.28
N GLY A 73 82.22 19.18 -4.09
CA GLY A 73 82.96 19.84 -5.19
C GLY A 73 82.62 21.31 -5.45
N LYS A 74 83.41 22.21 -4.86
CA LYS A 74 83.54 23.62 -5.25
C LYS A 74 84.15 23.72 -6.67
N TYR A 75 83.69 24.65 -7.52
CA TYR A 75 84.51 25.69 -8.18
C TYR A 75 83.72 26.60 -9.16
N HIS A 76 83.80 27.92 -8.88
CA HIS A 76 83.75 29.15 -9.69
C HIS A 76 82.77 29.41 -10.87
N HIS A 77 81.88 30.39 -10.62
CA HIS A 77 81.54 31.62 -11.37
C HIS A 77 81.72 31.73 -12.91
N ARG A 78 80.62 32.01 -13.62
CA ARG A 78 80.22 33.34 -14.16
C ARG A 78 78.72 33.37 -14.57
N PRO A 79 78.03 34.53 -14.56
CA PRO A 79 76.58 34.67 -14.74
C PRO A 79 76.24 34.93 -16.23
N PRO A 80 74.95 34.95 -16.69
CA PRO A 80 74.15 36.17 -16.55
C PRO A 80 72.60 36.05 -16.59
N ARG A 81 71.97 37.20 -16.27
CA ARG A 81 70.64 37.74 -16.67
C ARG A 81 69.44 37.50 -15.75
N ARG A 82 69.11 38.60 -15.05
CA ARG A 82 67.77 38.91 -14.53
C ARG A 82 66.80 39.05 -15.72
N ALA A 83 65.64 38.41 -15.60
CA ALA A 83 64.41 38.80 -16.29
C ALA A 83 63.49 39.50 -15.25
N PRO A 84 62.65 40.47 -15.69
CA PRO A 84 62.12 41.52 -14.83
C PRO A 84 60.88 41.10 -14.01
N ILE A 85 60.82 41.62 -12.80
CA ILE A 85 59.75 41.45 -11.79
C ILE A 85 58.36 41.95 -12.28
N GLU A 86 58.29 42.62 -13.43
CA GLU A 86 57.06 43.21 -13.96
C GLU A 86 56.04 42.20 -14.51
N VAL A 87 56.46 40.99 -14.91
CA VAL A 87 55.52 39.95 -15.41
C VAL A 87 54.73 39.30 -14.26
N CYS A 88 55.31 39.21 -13.05
CA CYS A 88 54.63 38.61 -11.91
C CYS A 88 53.53 39.51 -11.31
N LEU A 89 53.68 40.84 -11.38
CA LEU A 89 52.66 41.77 -10.86
C LEU A 89 51.42 41.84 -11.76
N ALA A 90 51.58 41.72 -13.08
CA ALA A 90 50.47 41.73 -14.03
C ALA A 90 49.60 40.45 -13.91
N ILE A 91 50.22 39.29 -13.64
CA ILE A 91 49.51 38.02 -13.46
C ILE A 91 48.73 37.99 -12.13
N LEU A 92 49.23 38.64 -11.07
CA LEU A 92 48.49 38.75 -9.79
C LEU A 92 47.28 39.71 -9.87
N GLN A 93 47.31 40.74 -10.71
CA GLN A 93 46.18 41.66 -10.87
C GLN A 93 45.06 41.08 -11.75
N PHE A 94 45.38 40.22 -12.73
CA PHE A 94 44.38 39.56 -13.56
C PHE A 94 43.65 38.43 -12.81
N THR A 95 44.33 37.70 -11.91
CA THR A 95 43.72 36.63 -11.11
C THR A 95 42.77 37.16 -10.03
N MET A 96 43.04 38.34 -9.45
CA MET A 96 42.14 38.94 -8.46
C MET A 96 40.84 39.53 -9.04
N ARG A 97 40.83 39.99 -10.30
CA ARG A 97 39.61 40.49 -10.96
C ARG A 97 38.72 39.37 -11.52
N ALA A 98 39.31 38.26 -11.95
CA ALA A 98 38.56 37.07 -12.37
C ALA A 98 37.87 36.36 -11.18
N SER A 99 38.49 36.40 -9.98
CA SER A 99 37.93 35.79 -8.78
C SER A 99 36.68 36.51 -8.25
N ALA A 100 36.61 37.84 -8.39
CA ALA A 100 35.43 38.61 -7.97
C ALA A 100 34.20 38.33 -8.87
N ILE A 101 34.38 38.18 -10.19
CA ILE A 101 33.27 37.89 -11.11
C ILE A 101 32.76 36.45 -10.94
N VAL A 102 33.66 35.50 -10.67
CA VAL A 102 33.31 34.10 -10.39
C VAL A 102 32.62 33.97 -9.02
N GLN A 103 33.05 34.69 -7.99
CA GLN A 103 32.36 34.72 -6.69
C GLN A 103 31.00 35.44 -6.74
N THR A 104 30.82 36.41 -7.64
CA THR A 104 29.52 37.07 -7.82
C THR A 104 28.55 36.20 -8.65
N LEU A 105 29.04 35.39 -9.60
CA LEU A 105 28.21 34.40 -10.32
C LEU A 105 27.87 33.15 -9.47
N LEU A 106 28.77 32.70 -8.60
CA LEU A 106 28.50 31.63 -7.62
C LEU A 106 27.64 32.10 -6.43
N GLY A 107 27.70 33.39 -6.09
CA GLY A 107 26.81 34.01 -5.10
C GLY A 107 25.37 34.19 -5.60
N LEU A 108 25.17 34.37 -6.92
CA LEU A 108 23.84 34.47 -7.53
C LEU A 108 23.14 33.12 -7.74
N SER A 109 23.84 31.99 -7.56
CA SER A 109 23.27 30.64 -7.68
C SER A 109 22.95 29.99 -6.33
N ALA A 110 23.29 30.64 -5.21
CA ALA A 110 23.04 30.13 -3.85
C ALA A 110 21.82 30.75 -3.14
N THR A 111 21.07 31.62 -3.82
CA THR A 111 19.76 32.13 -3.35
C THR A 111 18.67 31.85 -4.38
N ALA A 112 18.64 30.62 -4.93
CA ALA A 112 17.34 30.06 -5.24
C ALA A 112 16.65 29.88 -3.88
N SER A 113 15.92 30.90 -3.43
CA SER A 113 14.81 30.67 -2.50
C SER A 113 14.10 29.45 -3.07
N ALA A 114 14.06 28.34 -2.32
CA ALA A 114 13.27 27.19 -2.70
C ALA A 114 11.89 27.75 -3.03
N ALA A 115 11.55 27.78 -4.32
CA ALA A 115 10.26 28.28 -4.74
C ALA A 115 9.27 27.37 -4.04
N GLN A 116 8.54 27.90 -3.05
CA GLN A 116 7.59 27.13 -2.29
C GLN A 116 6.62 26.54 -3.30
N VAL A 117 6.61 25.21 -3.43
CA VAL A 117 5.74 24.53 -4.38
C VAL A 117 4.31 24.89 -3.99
N THR A 118 3.67 25.70 -4.82
CA THR A 118 2.31 26.16 -4.56
C THR A 118 1.36 25.20 -5.24
N LEU A 119 0.63 24.43 -4.44
CA LEU A 119 -0.42 23.55 -4.91
C LEU A 119 -1.65 24.39 -5.28
N ASP A 120 -2.08 24.32 -6.53
CA ASP A 120 -3.15 25.14 -7.09
C ASP A 120 -4.17 24.26 -7.85
N LEU A 121 -5.45 24.61 -7.69
CA LEU A 121 -6.60 23.96 -8.31
C LEU A 121 -7.46 24.95 -9.11
N SER A 122 -6.96 26.16 -9.38
CA SER A 122 -7.69 27.27 -10.03
C SER A 122 -8.07 27.01 -11.50
N SER A 123 -7.38 26.08 -12.17
CA SER A 123 -7.56 25.76 -13.59
C SER A 123 -7.20 24.31 -13.86
N GLU A 124 -7.65 23.77 -15.01
CA GLU A 124 -7.29 22.41 -15.43
C GLU A 124 -5.77 22.19 -15.49
N SER A 125 -5.02 23.17 -16.02
CA SER A 125 -3.55 23.11 -16.06
C SER A 125 -2.93 23.11 -14.66
N ALA A 126 -3.47 23.90 -13.73
CA ALA A 126 -3.01 23.92 -12.34
C ALA A 126 -3.28 22.58 -11.66
N VAL A 127 -4.48 22.01 -11.83
CA VAL A 127 -4.83 20.67 -11.33
C VAL A 127 -3.87 19.62 -11.85
N LYS A 128 -3.58 19.60 -13.17
CA LYS A 128 -2.62 18.66 -13.76
C LYS A 128 -1.21 18.84 -13.21
N SER A 129 -0.76 20.09 -13.01
CA SER A 129 0.54 20.40 -12.41
C SER A 129 0.64 19.94 -10.95
N THR A 130 -0.40 20.20 -10.16
CA THR A 130 -0.51 19.75 -8.76
C THR A 130 -0.54 18.23 -8.69
N ALA A 131 -1.36 17.56 -9.52
CA ALA A 131 -1.40 16.11 -9.61
C ALA A 131 -0.03 15.52 -9.98
N SER A 132 0.67 16.10 -10.95
CA SER A 132 2.02 15.65 -11.35
C SER A 132 3.03 15.77 -10.20
N THR A 133 2.96 16.85 -9.43
CA THR A 133 3.79 17.03 -8.23
C THR A 133 3.51 15.96 -7.18
N LEU A 134 2.22 15.70 -6.89
CA LEU A 134 1.82 14.70 -5.90
C LEU A 134 2.15 13.28 -6.36
N ALA A 135 1.98 12.97 -7.65
CA ALA A 135 2.34 11.68 -8.25
C ALA A 135 3.86 11.44 -8.19
N TYR A 136 4.66 12.47 -8.45
CA TYR A 136 6.10 12.40 -8.25
C TYR A 136 6.47 12.13 -6.80
N GLY A 137 5.81 12.81 -5.85
CA GLY A 137 5.96 12.55 -4.41
C GLY A 137 5.61 11.12 -4.02
N LEU A 138 4.48 10.60 -4.50
CA LEU A 138 4.03 9.23 -4.27
C LEU A 138 5.05 8.21 -4.79
N MET A 139 5.55 8.42 -6.02
CA MET A 139 6.51 7.51 -6.64
C MET A 139 7.89 7.53 -5.98
N LYS A 140 8.20 8.46 -5.09
CA LYS A 140 9.42 8.40 -4.28
C LYS A 140 9.38 7.37 -3.15
N PHE A 141 8.19 6.91 -2.76
CA PHE A 141 8.07 5.76 -1.86
C PHE A 141 8.36 4.43 -2.56
N TYR A 142 8.20 4.37 -3.88
CA TYR A 142 8.35 3.15 -4.64
C TYR A 142 9.81 2.91 -5.07
N ASN A 143 10.35 1.74 -4.71
CA ASN A 143 11.69 1.30 -5.08
C ASN A 143 11.69 0.00 -5.92
N GLY A 144 10.53 -0.55 -6.27
CA GLY A 144 10.42 -1.83 -6.98
C GLY A 144 11.02 -1.84 -8.39
N ASN A 145 11.15 -0.67 -9.04
CA ASN A 145 11.80 -0.51 -10.35
C ASN A 145 13.31 -0.24 -10.28
N GLN A 146 13.89 -0.23 -9.08
CA GLN A 146 15.33 -0.04 -8.90
C GLN A 146 16.04 -1.39 -8.90
N THR A 147 17.32 -1.42 -9.25
CA THR A 147 18.14 -2.63 -9.16
C THR A 147 18.11 -3.20 -7.75
N GLY A 148 17.69 -4.46 -7.61
CA GLY A 148 17.53 -5.13 -6.31
C GLY A 148 16.15 -4.94 -5.65
N GLY A 149 15.29 -4.08 -6.22
CA GLY A 149 13.88 -3.99 -5.86
C GLY A 149 13.06 -5.15 -6.44
N ILE A 150 11.84 -5.29 -5.94
CA ILE A 150 10.86 -6.25 -6.46
C ILE A 150 9.71 -5.45 -7.09
N PRO A 151 9.53 -5.50 -8.42
CA PRO A 151 8.46 -4.76 -9.05
C PRO A 151 7.09 -5.14 -8.47
N GLY A 152 6.26 -4.14 -8.25
CA GLY A 152 4.92 -4.34 -7.69
C GLY A 152 4.86 -4.38 -6.16
N LEU A 153 6.01 -4.28 -5.46
CA LEU A 153 6.06 -4.17 -4.00
C LEU A 153 6.46 -2.77 -3.56
N LEU A 154 5.81 -2.30 -2.50
CA LEU A 154 6.23 -1.13 -1.75
C LEU A 154 7.15 -1.56 -0.59
N PRO A 155 8.18 -0.78 -0.24
CA PRO A 155 9.00 -1.07 0.93
C PRO A 155 8.16 -0.93 2.20
N GLY A 156 8.39 -1.77 3.20
CA GLY A 156 7.62 -1.74 4.46
C GLY A 156 7.53 -0.31 5.06
N PRO A 157 6.41 0.05 5.71
CA PRO A 157 5.42 -0.84 6.33
C PRO A 157 4.21 -1.22 5.45
N TYR A 158 4.23 -0.89 4.16
CA TYR A 158 3.07 -1.04 3.27
C TYR A 158 2.78 -2.50 2.92
N TYR A 159 1.49 -2.86 2.88
CA TYR A 159 1.03 -4.20 2.55
C TYR A 159 0.98 -4.41 1.02
N TRP A 160 0.99 -5.67 0.59
CA TRP A 160 1.01 -6.04 -0.83
C TRP A 160 -0.16 -5.46 -1.62
N TRP A 161 -1.37 -5.47 -1.04
CA TRP A 161 -2.57 -4.93 -1.68
C TRP A 161 -2.52 -3.40 -1.85
N GLU A 162 -1.83 -2.68 -0.95
CA GLU A 162 -1.69 -1.22 -1.01
C GLU A 162 -0.89 -0.79 -2.25
N ALA A 163 0.10 -1.60 -2.66
CA ALA A 163 0.78 -1.40 -3.93
C ALA A 163 -0.17 -1.57 -5.12
N GLY A 164 -1.04 -2.60 -5.08
CA GLY A 164 -2.10 -2.78 -6.07
C GLY A 164 -3.05 -1.58 -6.15
N GLY A 165 -3.44 -1.03 -5.01
CA GLY A 165 -4.22 0.21 -4.91
C GLY A 165 -3.50 1.43 -5.50
N MET A 166 -2.21 1.60 -5.18
CA MET A 166 -1.35 2.66 -5.73
C MET A 166 -1.28 2.62 -7.26
N PHE A 167 -1.05 1.44 -7.85
CA PHE A 167 -1.03 1.29 -9.31
C PHE A 167 -2.38 1.61 -9.95
N GLY A 168 -3.49 1.32 -9.28
CA GLY A 168 -4.82 1.75 -9.71
C GLY A 168 -4.93 3.28 -9.79
N HIS A 169 -4.44 4.00 -8.77
CA HIS A 169 -4.40 5.45 -8.81
C HIS A 169 -3.45 6.01 -9.88
N LEU A 170 -2.36 5.32 -10.22
CA LEU A 170 -1.45 5.74 -11.30
C LEU A 170 -2.06 5.52 -12.70
N ILE A 171 -2.84 4.45 -12.89
CA ILE A 171 -3.63 4.24 -14.12
C ILE A 171 -4.65 5.38 -14.28
N ASP A 172 -5.39 5.70 -13.23
CA ASP A 172 -6.35 6.79 -13.29
C ASP A 172 -5.68 8.16 -13.40
N TYR A 173 -4.53 8.38 -12.75
CA TYR A 173 -3.72 9.57 -12.96
C TYR A 173 -3.41 9.78 -14.45
N TRP A 174 -2.91 8.75 -15.15
CA TRP A 174 -2.70 8.80 -16.59
C TRP A 174 -4.00 9.05 -17.35
N TYR A 175 -5.06 8.33 -17.00
CA TYR A 175 -6.36 8.43 -17.68
C TYR A 175 -6.97 9.84 -17.59
N TYR A 176 -6.82 10.51 -16.44
CA TYR A 176 -7.40 11.83 -16.18
C TYR A 176 -6.49 12.99 -16.62
N THR A 177 -5.18 12.84 -16.49
CA THR A 177 -4.24 13.94 -16.79
C THR A 177 -3.66 13.86 -18.21
N GLY A 178 -3.57 12.65 -18.78
CA GLY A 178 -2.83 12.34 -20.00
C GLY A 178 -1.32 12.15 -19.79
N ASP A 179 -0.81 12.28 -18.57
CA ASP A 179 0.61 12.08 -18.26
C ASP A 179 0.97 10.59 -18.17
N ALA A 180 1.79 10.12 -19.11
CA ALA A 180 2.20 8.72 -19.24
C ALA A 180 3.51 8.39 -18.50
N SER A 181 4.07 9.31 -17.71
CA SER A 181 5.39 9.17 -17.06
C SER A 181 5.54 7.90 -16.23
N TYR A 182 4.44 7.40 -15.64
CA TYR A 182 4.45 6.24 -14.76
C TYR A 182 3.83 4.98 -15.38
N ASN A 183 3.47 4.99 -16.67
CA ASN A 183 2.80 3.85 -17.31
C ASN A 183 3.72 2.62 -17.36
N ALA A 184 4.99 2.79 -17.72
CA ALA A 184 5.92 1.68 -17.83
C ALA A 184 6.17 0.99 -16.49
N VAL A 185 6.43 1.77 -15.43
CA VAL A 185 6.65 1.23 -14.08
C VAL A 185 5.39 0.61 -13.48
N THR A 186 4.22 1.17 -13.79
CA THR A 186 2.92 0.61 -13.37
C THR A 186 2.68 -0.74 -14.04
N MET A 187 2.89 -0.83 -15.36
CA MET A 187 2.77 -2.08 -16.11
C MET A 187 3.76 -3.13 -15.59
N GLU A 188 5.02 -2.77 -15.40
CA GLU A 188 6.05 -3.67 -14.86
C GLU A 188 5.63 -4.22 -13.49
N GLY A 189 5.20 -3.36 -12.57
CA GLY A 189 4.78 -3.77 -11.24
C GLY A 189 3.57 -4.70 -11.26
N MET A 190 2.53 -4.36 -12.04
CA MET A 190 1.34 -5.21 -12.17
C MET A 190 1.64 -6.55 -12.84
N MET A 191 2.48 -6.56 -13.88
CA MET A 191 2.87 -7.78 -14.58
C MET A 191 3.79 -8.68 -13.74
N HIS A 192 4.54 -8.12 -12.82
CA HIS A 192 5.37 -8.93 -11.92
C HIS A 192 4.52 -9.65 -10.86
N GLN A 193 3.39 -9.05 -10.47
CA GLN A 193 2.49 -9.61 -9.46
C GLN A 193 1.38 -10.48 -10.05
N ILE A 194 1.08 -10.33 -11.36
CA ILE A 194 0.19 -11.26 -12.06
C ILE A 194 0.95 -12.59 -12.27
N THR A 195 0.46 -13.66 -11.66
CA THR A 195 1.10 -14.99 -11.78
C THR A 195 1.05 -15.48 -13.23
N PRO A 196 1.83 -16.51 -13.63
CA PRO A 196 1.68 -17.13 -14.94
C PRO A 196 0.27 -17.64 -15.24
N LYS A 197 -0.55 -17.90 -14.21
CA LYS A 197 -1.95 -18.31 -14.32
C LYS A 197 -2.91 -17.12 -14.53
N GLY A 198 -2.44 -15.89 -14.32
CA GLY A 198 -3.25 -14.68 -14.48
C GLY A 198 -4.03 -14.27 -13.23
N ASP A 199 -3.86 -14.95 -12.09
CA ASP A 199 -4.82 -14.93 -10.98
C ASP A 199 -4.46 -14.02 -9.80
N TYR A 200 -3.31 -13.34 -9.81
CA TYR A 200 -2.85 -12.55 -8.65
C TYR A 200 -2.80 -13.36 -7.33
N LEU A 201 -2.47 -14.66 -7.40
CA LEU A 201 -2.13 -15.50 -6.24
C LEU A 201 -0.64 -15.87 -6.20
N PRO A 202 0.29 -14.91 -6.08
CA PRO A 202 1.70 -15.23 -5.98
C PRO A 202 1.99 -16.01 -4.69
N VAL A 203 2.72 -17.13 -4.83
CA VAL A 203 3.09 -18.01 -3.70
C VAL A 203 3.80 -17.24 -2.57
N ASN A 204 4.59 -16.23 -2.90
CA ASN A 204 5.31 -15.42 -1.92
C ASN A 204 4.41 -14.60 -0.98
N GLN A 205 3.13 -14.43 -1.31
CA GLN A 205 2.16 -13.68 -0.49
C GLN A 205 1.24 -14.59 0.32
N THR A 206 1.46 -15.91 0.30
CA THR A 206 0.59 -16.92 0.95
C THR A 206 0.38 -16.69 2.44
N ASN A 207 1.35 -16.10 3.15
CA ASN A 207 1.28 -15.90 4.60
C ASN A 207 0.43 -14.68 5.03
N ALA A 208 -0.11 -13.92 4.08
CA ALA A 208 -0.94 -12.74 4.33
C ALA A 208 -2.00 -12.52 3.23
N MET A 209 -2.40 -13.57 2.51
CA MET A 209 -3.30 -13.45 1.36
C MET A 209 -4.78 -13.41 1.78
N GLY A 210 -5.37 -12.21 1.79
CA GLY A 210 -6.81 -12.00 1.81
C GLY A 210 -7.45 -12.06 0.42
N ASN A 211 -8.75 -12.36 0.38
CA ASN A 211 -9.54 -12.22 -0.83
C ASN A 211 -9.60 -10.74 -1.23
N ASP A 212 -9.73 -9.83 -0.28
CA ASP A 212 -9.60 -8.38 -0.50
C ASP A 212 -8.23 -7.99 -1.07
N ASP A 213 -7.12 -8.57 -0.59
CA ASP A 213 -5.79 -8.32 -1.15
C ASP A 213 -5.73 -8.63 -2.65
N GLN A 214 -6.13 -9.86 -3.03
CA GLN A 214 -6.25 -10.28 -4.43
C GLN A 214 -7.24 -9.37 -5.20
N GLY A 215 -8.30 -8.95 -4.52
CA GLY A 215 -9.37 -8.12 -5.06
C GLY A 215 -8.89 -6.75 -5.48
N PHE A 216 -8.03 -6.10 -4.71
CA PHE A 216 -7.46 -4.80 -5.10
C PHE A 216 -6.63 -4.89 -6.38
N TRP A 217 -5.87 -5.96 -6.59
CA TRP A 217 -5.16 -6.18 -7.85
C TRP A 217 -6.11 -6.47 -9.02
N ALA A 218 -7.19 -7.21 -8.80
CA ALA A 218 -8.24 -7.43 -9.80
C ALA A 218 -8.98 -6.13 -10.15
N LEU A 219 -9.32 -5.31 -9.15
CA LEU A 219 -9.93 -3.99 -9.36
C LEU A 219 -9.02 -3.10 -10.21
N THR A 220 -7.73 -3.07 -9.91
CA THR A 220 -6.72 -2.33 -10.67
C THR A 220 -6.56 -2.85 -12.09
N SER A 221 -6.61 -4.17 -12.31
CA SER A 221 -6.61 -4.76 -13.66
C SER A 221 -7.88 -4.42 -14.44
N MET A 222 -9.04 -4.40 -13.77
CA MET A 222 -10.29 -3.98 -14.38
C MET A 222 -10.23 -2.50 -14.77
N MET A 223 -9.61 -1.65 -13.94
CA MET A 223 -9.36 -0.24 -14.27
C MET A 223 -8.46 -0.11 -15.50
N ALA A 224 -7.39 -0.90 -15.60
CA ALA A 224 -6.52 -0.90 -16.79
C ALA A 224 -7.30 -1.23 -18.07
N ALA A 225 -8.17 -2.24 -18.03
CA ALA A 225 -9.02 -2.63 -19.16
C ALA A 225 -10.03 -1.53 -19.56
N GLU A 226 -10.61 -0.85 -18.58
CA GLU A 226 -11.61 0.22 -18.77
C GLU A 226 -10.99 1.58 -19.18
N ALA A 227 -9.81 1.89 -18.67
CA ALA A 227 -9.04 3.08 -19.03
C ALA A 227 -8.43 2.94 -20.43
N VAL A 228 -8.38 1.73 -20.99
CA VAL A 228 -7.63 1.39 -22.21
C VAL A 228 -6.14 1.66 -22.00
N PHE A 229 -5.66 1.29 -20.80
CA PHE A 229 -4.25 1.34 -20.46
C PHE A 229 -3.46 0.44 -21.42
N PRO A 230 -2.20 0.75 -21.74
CA PRO A 230 -1.39 -0.08 -22.63
C PRO A 230 -1.42 -1.57 -22.21
N ASN A 231 -1.64 -2.43 -23.19
CA ASN A 231 -1.75 -3.87 -22.96
C ASN A 231 -0.37 -4.48 -22.64
N PRO A 232 -0.32 -5.54 -21.81
CA PRO A 232 0.86 -6.38 -21.68
C PRO A 232 1.25 -7.04 -23.01
N PRO A 233 2.50 -7.53 -23.15
CA PRO A 233 2.91 -8.42 -24.23
C PRO A 233 1.88 -9.55 -24.46
N SER A 234 1.60 -9.88 -25.71
CA SER A 234 0.49 -10.78 -26.08
C SER A 234 0.62 -12.22 -25.57
N ASP A 235 1.83 -12.64 -25.19
CA ASP A 235 2.15 -13.95 -24.60
C ASP A 235 2.04 -13.97 -23.07
N THR A 236 1.65 -12.84 -22.45
CA THR A 236 1.43 -12.71 -21.01
C THR A 236 -0.05 -12.52 -20.68
N PRO A 237 -0.49 -12.83 -19.45
CA PRO A 237 -1.86 -12.57 -19.02
C PRO A 237 -2.24 -11.11 -19.23
N GLN A 238 -3.38 -10.91 -19.90
CA GLN A 238 -3.93 -9.59 -20.22
C GLN A 238 -4.81 -9.09 -19.08
N TRP A 239 -4.98 -7.77 -18.94
CA TRP A 239 -5.75 -7.16 -17.85
C TRP A 239 -7.14 -7.78 -17.67
N LEU A 240 -7.95 -7.85 -18.74
CA LEU A 240 -9.28 -8.44 -18.67
C LEU A 240 -9.25 -9.94 -18.31
N ALA A 241 -8.30 -10.70 -18.86
CA ALA A 241 -8.12 -12.11 -18.53
C ALA A 241 -7.78 -12.31 -17.05
N GLY A 242 -6.99 -11.42 -16.45
CA GLY A 242 -6.69 -11.47 -15.02
C GLY A 242 -7.89 -11.23 -14.13
N VAL A 243 -8.76 -10.26 -14.49
CA VAL A 243 -10.02 -10.04 -13.77
C VAL A 243 -10.94 -11.25 -13.86
N GLN A 244 -11.03 -11.89 -15.03
CA GLN A 244 -11.84 -13.10 -15.22
C GLN A 244 -11.28 -14.29 -14.42
N ALA A 245 -9.95 -14.40 -14.29
CA ALA A 245 -9.33 -15.41 -13.45
C ALA A 245 -9.75 -15.26 -11.98
N VAL A 246 -9.59 -14.07 -11.41
CA VAL A 246 -9.95 -13.79 -10.01
C VAL A 246 -11.46 -13.97 -9.79
N PHE A 247 -12.30 -13.51 -10.71
CA PHE A 247 -13.75 -13.72 -10.64
C PHE A 247 -14.09 -15.22 -10.55
N ASN A 248 -13.48 -16.04 -11.40
CA ASN A 248 -13.77 -17.48 -11.42
C ASN A 248 -13.31 -18.16 -10.12
N GLU A 249 -12.15 -17.79 -9.58
CA GLU A 249 -11.69 -18.31 -8.29
C GLU A 249 -12.62 -17.91 -7.15
N TYR A 250 -13.07 -16.66 -7.11
CA TYR A 250 -14.05 -16.19 -6.13
C TYR A 250 -15.38 -16.94 -6.24
N ALA A 251 -15.88 -17.17 -7.46
CA ALA A 251 -17.10 -17.93 -7.66
C ALA A 251 -16.99 -19.32 -7.04
N VAL A 252 -15.87 -20.03 -7.25
CA VAL A 252 -15.64 -21.34 -6.65
C VAL A 252 -15.56 -21.25 -5.12
N ARG A 253 -14.75 -20.34 -4.56
CA ARG A 253 -14.62 -20.17 -3.09
C ARG A 253 -15.95 -19.80 -2.43
N TRP A 254 -16.72 -18.94 -3.05
CA TRP A 254 -18.03 -18.53 -2.56
C TRP A 254 -19.01 -19.72 -2.56
N GLU A 255 -18.97 -20.58 -3.59
CA GLU A 255 -19.81 -21.77 -3.67
C GLU A 255 -19.43 -22.88 -2.69
N GLU A 256 -18.14 -23.05 -2.39
CA GLU A 256 -17.67 -23.94 -1.31
C GLU A 256 -18.27 -23.55 0.05
N GLU A 257 -18.62 -22.28 0.20
CA GLU A 257 -19.23 -21.68 1.39
C GLU A 257 -20.77 -21.72 1.38
N ASN A 258 -21.44 -22.28 0.36
CA ASN A 258 -22.92 -22.34 0.29
C ASN A 258 -23.57 -22.98 1.52
N GLY A 259 -22.94 -24.01 2.09
CA GLY A 259 -23.40 -24.69 3.30
C GLY A 259 -23.15 -23.90 4.58
N LEU A 260 -22.55 -22.71 4.50
CA LEU A 260 -22.11 -21.89 5.61
C LEU A 260 -22.50 -20.42 5.40
N CYS A 261 -23.56 -19.98 6.07
CA CYS A 261 -24.13 -18.65 5.85
C CYS A 261 -24.69 -18.44 4.43
N GLY A 262 -25.00 -19.52 3.70
CA GLY A 262 -25.56 -19.42 2.35
C GLY A 262 -24.59 -18.84 1.31
N GLY A 263 -23.28 -18.93 1.54
CA GLY A 263 -22.23 -18.38 0.69
C GLY A 263 -21.40 -17.30 1.40
N GLY A 264 -20.83 -16.39 0.63
CA GLY A 264 -19.98 -15.29 1.11
C GLY A 264 -18.51 -15.69 1.16
N LEU A 265 -17.65 -14.84 0.62
CA LEU A 265 -16.20 -14.98 0.74
C LEU A 265 -15.78 -14.72 2.17
N ARG A 266 -14.90 -15.58 2.69
CA ARG A 266 -14.10 -15.30 3.88
C ARG A 266 -13.11 -14.18 3.56
N TRP A 267 -12.63 -13.49 4.60
CA TRP A 267 -11.58 -12.50 4.47
C TRP A 267 -10.32 -13.16 3.91
N GLN A 268 -9.84 -14.21 4.57
CA GLN A 268 -8.59 -14.87 4.17
C GLN A 268 -8.81 -15.88 3.03
N VAL A 269 -7.82 -16.02 2.14
CA VAL A 269 -7.82 -17.07 1.11
C VAL A 269 -7.51 -18.43 1.73
N TYR A 270 -6.58 -18.49 2.70
CA TYR A 270 -6.14 -19.77 3.26
C TYR A 270 -6.61 -19.97 4.72
N SER A 271 -6.97 -21.21 5.06
CA SER A 271 -7.56 -21.57 6.36
C SER A 271 -6.64 -21.47 7.56
N PHE A 272 -5.33 -21.45 7.34
CA PHE A 272 -4.32 -21.27 8.39
C PHE A 272 -4.05 -19.80 8.73
N LEU A 273 -4.65 -18.85 8.01
CA LEU A 273 -4.45 -17.42 8.26
C LEU A 273 -5.38 -16.91 9.35
N ASN A 274 -4.87 -15.97 10.14
CA ASN A 274 -5.68 -15.26 11.13
C ASN A 274 -6.76 -14.45 10.39
N GLY A 275 -8.02 -14.58 10.83
CA GLY A 275 -9.16 -13.97 10.14
C GLY A 275 -9.91 -14.91 9.20
N TRP A 276 -9.51 -16.18 9.09
CA TRP A 276 -10.28 -17.18 8.32
C TRP A 276 -11.74 -17.29 8.77
N ALA A 277 -12.01 -17.17 10.07
CA ALA A 277 -13.37 -17.22 10.65
C ALA A 277 -14.17 -15.91 10.48
N TYR A 278 -13.75 -15.02 9.57
CA TYR A 278 -14.40 -13.73 9.33
C TYR A 278 -14.79 -13.61 7.85
N LYS A 279 -16.05 -13.23 7.57
CA LYS A 279 -16.51 -12.84 6.23
C LYS A 279 -16.72 -11.33 6.23
N ASN A 280 -15.94 -10.62 5.43
CA ASN A 280 -15.94 -9.16 5.45
C ASN A 280 -16.51 -8.55 4.17
N SER A 281 -17.00 -7.32 4.31
CA SER A 281 -17.71 -6.59 3.27
C SER A 281 -16.77 -6.13 2.16
N ILE A 282 -15.46 -5.98 2.45
CA ILE A 282 -14.48 -5.61 1.43
C ILE A 282 -14.16 -6.77 0.49
N SER A 283 -14.00 -8.01 0.98
CA SER A 283 -13.74 -9.17 0.11
C SER A 283 -14.93 -9.45 -0.81
N ASN A 284 -16.14 -9.44 -0.23
CA ASN A 284 -17.37 -9.60 -0.99
C ASN A 284 -17.66 -8.39 -1.89
N GLY A 285 -17.32 -7.18 -1.44
CA GLY A 285 -17.43 -5.95 -2.23
C GLY A 285 -16.50 -5.95 -3.44
N CYS A 286 -15.26 -6.41 -3.32
CA CYS A 286 -14.35 -6.61 -4.45
C CYS A 286 -14.95 -7.59 -5.46
N PHE A 287 -15.48 -8.73 -5.01
CA PHE A 287 -16.13 -9.72 -5.87
C PHE A 287 -17.36 -9.15 -6.60
N PHE A 288 -18.25 -8.50 -5.85
CA PHE A 288 -19.42 -7.81 -6.40
C PHE A 288 -19.02 -6.76 -7.46
N ASN A 289 -18.01 -5.95 -7.16
CA ASN A 289 -17.56 -4.87 -8.03
C ASN A 289 -16.97 -5.40 -9.34
N ILE A 290 -16.07 -6.41 -9.29
CA ILE A 290 -15.54 -7.00 -10.52
C ILE A 290 -16.62 -7.76 -11.30
N ALA A 291 -17.57 -8.43 -10.64
CA ALA A 291 -18.69 -9.08 -11.30
C ALA A 291 -19.56 -8.06 -12.06
N ALA A 292 -19.96 -6.97 -11.41
CA ALA A 292 -20.75 -5.90 -12.02
C ALA A 292 -20.02 -5.25 -13.21
N ARG A 293 -18.72 -4.98 -13.06
CA ARG A 293 -17.91 -4.34 -14.11
C ARG A 293 -17.61 -5.30 -15.26
N LEU A 294 -17.40 -6.59 -15.00
CA LEU A 294 -17.30 -7.61 -16.06
C LEU A 294 -18.62 -7.75 -16.83
N ALA A 295 -19.77 -7.71 -16.16
CA ALA A 295 -21.08 -7.72 -16.82
C ALA A 295 -21.22 -6.53 -17.77
N ARG A 296 -20.92 -5.33 -17.29
CA ARG A 296 -20.90 -4.09 -18.08
C ARG A 296 -19.91 -4.15 -19.25
N TYR A 297 -18.67 -4.60 -19.00
CA TYR A 297 -17.61 -4.58 -20.00
C TYR A 297 -17.83 -5.61 -21.11
N THR A 298 -18.27 -6.82 -20.74
CA THR A 298 -18.37 -7.95 -21.67
C THR A 298 -19.77 -8.14 -22.25
N GLY A 299 -20.80 -7.63 -21.58
CA GLY A 299 -22.20 -7.91 -21.90
C GLY A 299 -22.67 -9.31 -21.48
N ASN A 300 -21.84 -10.08 -20.74
CA ASN A 300 -22.19 -11.43 -20.31
C ASN A 300 -23.06 -11.40 -19.05
N ALA A 301 -24.28 -11.93 -19.16
CA ALA A 301 -25.28 -11.95 -18.10
C ALA A 301 -24.85 -12.72 -16.84
N THR A 302 -24.04 -13.76 -16.96
CA THR A 302 -23.59 -14.56 -15.81
C THR A 302 -22.87 -13.70 -14.77
N TYR A 303 -22.05 -12.74 -15.21
CA TYR A 303 -21.39 -11.82 -14.28
C TYR A 303 -22.41 -10.93 -13.52
N GLY A 304 -23.47 -10.50 -14.21
CA GLY A 304 -24.54 -9.69 -13.60
C GLY A 304 -25.40 -10.49 -12.63
N GLU A 305 -25.66 -11.77 -12.92
CA GLU A 305 -26.34 -12.70 -12.01
C GLU A 305 -25.52 -12.92 -10.73
N TRP A 306 -24.21 -13.08 -10.85
CA TRP A 306 -23.30 -13.14 -9.71
C TRP A 306 -23.29 -11.85 -8.90
N ALA A 307 -23.22 -10.69 -9.55
CA ALA A 307 -23.29 -9.41 -8.86
C ALA A 307 -24.58 -9.26 -8.04
N GLN A 308 -25.73 -9.63 -8.61
CA GLN A 308 -27.00 -9.66 -7.87
C GLN A 308 -26.95 -10.62 -6.68
N LYS A 309 -26.47 -11.86 -6.89
CA LYS A 309 -26.36 -12.90 -5.86
C LYS A 309 -25.53 -12.44 -4.67
N ILE A 310 -24.40 -11.77 -4.92
CA ILE A 310 -23.50 -11.27 -3.86
C ILE A 310 -24.14 -10.11 -3.11
N PHE A 311 -24.78 -9.17 -3.82
CA PHE A 311 -25.48 -8.04 -3.20
C PHE A 311 -26.64 -8.50 -2.31
N ASP A 312 -27.45 -9.45 -2.80
CA ASP A 312 -28.56 -10.03 -2.04
C ASP A 312 -28.07 -10.77 -0.80
N TRP A 313 -26.93 -11.47 -0.90
CA TRP A 313 -26.30 -12.14 0.24
C TRP A 313 -25.87 -11.12 1.31
N GLU A 314 -25.20 -10.03 0.91
CA GLU A 314 -24.72 -8.98 1.81
C GLU A 314 -25.88 -8.31 2.57
N VAL A 315 -27.00 -8.05 1.88
CA VAL A 315 -28.23 -7.52 2.49
C VAL A 315 -28.87 -8.55 3.43
N LYS A 316 -28.95 -9.81 3.01
CA LYS A 316 -29.57 -10.89 3.78
C LYS A 316 -28.83 -11.17 5.10
N GLU A 317 -27.50 -11.17 5.08
CA GLU A 317 -26.69 -11.35 6.30
C GLU A 317 -26.63 -10.08 7.16
N GLY A 318 -27.27 -8.99 6.72
CA GLY A 318 -27.41 -7.74 7.47
C GLY A 318 -26.17 -6.84 7.43
N LEU A 319 -25.23 -7.10 6.53
CA LEU A 319 -24.04 -6.28 6.32
C LEU A 319 -24.34 -4.99 5.55
N ILE A 320 -25.30 -5.05 4.61
CA ILE A 320 -25.97 -3.87 4.07
C ILE A 320 -27.34 -3.74 4.74
N THR A 321 -27.54 -2.68 5.52
CA THR A 321 -28.82 -2.42 6.19
C THR A 321 -29.85 -1.77 5.25
N GLN A 322 -31.10 -1.66 5.70
CA GLN A 322 -32.16 -0.95 4.97
C GLN A 322 -31.84 0.54 4.75
N ASP A 323 -31.07 1.16 5.67
CA ASP A 323 -30.59 2.54 5.56
C ASP A 323 -29.26 2.67 4.79
N TYR A 324 -28.87 1.59 4.10
CA TYR A 324 -27.62 1.45 3.35
C TYR A 324 -26.35 1.62 4.18
N ILE A 325 -26.42 1.38 5.49
CA ILE A 325 -25.20 1.27 6.30
C ILE A 325 -24.47 0.01 5.86
N ILE A 326 -23.16 0.14 5.61
CA ILE A 326 -22.30 -0.96 5.19
C ILE A 326 -21.36 -1.26 6.36
N TYR A 327 -21.63 -2.35 7.07
CA TYR A 327 -20.81 -2.82 8.18
C TYR A 327 -19.54 -3.52 7.67
N ASP A 328 -18.58 -3.80 8.55
CA ASP A 328 -17.26 -4.30 8.15
C ASP A 328 -17.27 -5.80 7.84
N GLY A 329 -18.08 -6.57 8.56
CA GLY A 329 -18.15 -8.02 8.36
C GLY A 329 -18.87 -8.76 9.48
N ILE A 330 -18.83 -10.08 9.39
CA ILE A 330 -19.55 -11.01 10.27
C ILE A 330 -18.68 -12.23 10.58
N GLU A 331 -18.81 -12.74 11.80
CA GLU A 331 -18.07 -13.94 12.23
C GLU A 331 -18.77 -15.22 11.78
N VAL A 332 -17.95 -16.19 11.38
CA VAL A 332 -18.39 -17.51 10.97
C VAL A 332 -18.39 -18.45 12.17
N ASP A 333 -19.51 -19.12 12.40
CA ASP A 333 -19.62 -20.26 13.31
C ASP A 333 -19.72 -21.56 12.50
N ASP A 334 -18.56 -22.18 12.31
CA ASP A 334 -18.41 -23.44 11.57
C ASP A 334 -19.15 -24.63 12.21
N ALA A 335 -19.41 -24.59 13.51
CA ALA A 335 -20.10 -25.66 14.24
C ALA A 335 -21.61 -25.60 14.00
N THR A 336 -22.18 -24.40 14.01
CA THR A 336 -23.63 -24.19 13.77
C THR A 336 -23.97 -23.91 12.31
N LYS A 337 -22.97 -23.84 11.43
CA LYS A 337 -23.13 -23.50 10.01
C LYS A 337 -23.84 -22.15 9.79
N SER A 338 -23.59 -21.19 10.66
CA SER A 338 -24.24 -19.88 10.66
C SER A 338 -23.22 -18.74 10.78
N CYS A 339 -23.65 -17.53 10.43
CA CYS A 339 -22.89 -16.30 10.64
C CYS A 339 -23.56 -15.47 11.73
N LYS A 340 -22.76 -14.91 12.64
CA LYS A 340 -23.21 -14.12 13.80
C LYS A 340 -22.21 -13.02 14.10
N ASN A 341 -22.54 -12.14 15.05
CA ASN A 341 -21.65 -11.07 15.53
C ASN A 341 -21.19 -10.14 14.40
N ILE A 342 -22.11 -9.32 13.89
CA ILE A 342 -21.78 -8.28 12.92
C ILE A 342 -20.84 -7.25 13.56
N HIS A 343 -19.71 -7.01 12.91
CA HIS A 343 -18.76 -5.96 13.25
C HIS A 343 -19.21 -4.65 12.60
N GLN A 344 -19.80 -3.77 13.41
CA GLN A 344 -20.51 -2.58 12.93
C GLN A 344 -19.61 -1.39 12.56
N VAL A 345 -18.30 -1.61 12.46
CA VAL A 345 -17.36 -0.55 12.04
C VAL A 345 -17.67 -0.16 10.60
N GLN A 346 -17.55 1.13 10.30
CA GLN A 346 -17.90 1.71 9.00
C GLN A 346 -16.66 2.39 8.43
N PHE A 347 -16.21 1.93 7.28
CA PHE A 347 -15.03 2.45 6.57
C PHE A 347 -15.44 3.00 5.20
N THR A 348 -14.78 4.07 4.77
CA THR A 348 -15.15 4.76 3.52
C THR A 348 -15.05 3.85 2.29
N TYR A 349 -14.00 3.02 2.23
CA TYR A 349 -13.73 2.15 1.09
C TYR A 349 -14.79 1.05 0.88
N ASN A 350 -15.45 0.60 1.95
CA ASN A 350 -16.57 -0.34 1.86
C ASN A 350 -17.74 0.37 1.16
N ALA A 351 -18.12 1.56 1.60
CA ALA A 351 -19.18 2.32 0.94
C ALA A 351 -18.88 2.59 -0.54
N GLY A 352 -17.64 2.97 -0.84
CA GLY A 352 -17.21 3.21 -2.21
C GLY A 352 -17.25 1.97 -3.10
N VAL A 353 -16.70 0.83 -2.67
CA VAL A 353 -16.62 -0.37 -3.54
C VAL A 353 -18.02 -0.88 -3.93
N TRP A 354 -18.97 -0.84 -3.00
CA TRP A 354 -20.37 -1.18 -3.23
C TRP A 354 -21.09 -0.14 -4.09
N LEU A 355 -20.81 1.16 -3.90
CA LEU A 355 -21.36 2.23 -4.75
C LEU A 355 -20.95 2.06 -6.22
N GLN A 356 -19.66 1.83 -6.49
CA GLN A 356 -19.17 1.66 -7.87
C GLN A 356 -19.76 0.40 -8.52
N GLY A 357 -19.86 -0.71 -7.79
CA GLY A 357 -20.48 -1.93 -8.31
C GLY A 357 -21.97 -1.72 -8.64
N ALA A 358 -22.73 -1.05 -7.75
CA ALA A 358 -24.13 -0.73 -8.00
C ALA A 358 -24.30 0.20 -9.21
N ALA A 359 -23.41 1.18 -9.37
CA ALA A 359 -23.38 2.07 -10.53
C ALA A 359 -23.08 1.31 -11.83
N ALA A 360 -22.17 0.34 -11.81
CA ALA A 360 -21.88 -0.53 -12.95
C ALA A 360 -23.06 -1.43 -13.32
N MET A 361 -23.78 -1.99 -12.33
CA MET A 361 -25.01 -2.76 -12.57
C MET A 361 -26.12 -1.90 -13.17
N TYR A 362 -26.32 -0.68 -12.65
CA TYR A 362 -27.25 0.26 -13.26
C TYR A 362 -26.84 0.59 -14.71
N ASP A 363 -25.57 0.86 -14.97
CA ASP A 363 -25.13 1.19 -16.33
C ASP A 363 -25.29 0.01 -17.29
N TYR A 364 -25.12 -1.22 -16.80
CA TYR A 364 -25.32 -2.46 -17.55
C TYR A 364 -26.79 -2.72 -17.93
N ASN A 365 -27.74 -2.61 -16.98
CA ASN A 365 -29.12 -3.06 -17.20
C ASN A 365 -30.20 -1.96 -17.11
N LYS A 366 -29.83 -0.74 -16.73
CA LYS A 366 -30.72 0.43 -16.58
C LYS A 366 -31.92 0.20 -15.65
N SER A 367 -31.80 -0.71 -14.68
CA SER A 367 -32.88 -1.04 -13.75
C SER A 367 -33.06 0.01 -12.66
N ASP A 368 -34.31 0.34 -12.35
CA ASP A 368 -34.69 1.24 -11.25
C ASP A 368 -34.26 0.70 -9.88
N THR A 369 -34.16 -0.62 -9.71
CA THR A 369 -33.65 -1.23 -8.47
C THR A 369 -32.20 -0.79 -8.21
N TRP A 370 -31.33 -0.92 -9.21
CA TRP A 370 -29.93 -0.52 -9.08
C TRP A 370 -29.78 1.00 -8.96
N LYS A 371 -30.65 1.78 -9.60
CA LYS A 371 -30.73 3.23 -9.37
C LYS A 371 -31.05 3.55 -7.90
N GLY A 372 -31.98 2.81 -7.30
CA GLY A 372 -32.31 2.90 -5.88
C GLY A 372 -31.10 2.61 -4.98
N HIS A 373 -30.36 1.54 -5.27
CA HIS A 373 -29.14 1.19 -4.54
C HIS A 373 -28.05 2.27 -4.65
N VAL A 374 -27.80 2.80 -5.85
CA VAL A 374 -26.85 3.90 -6.07
C VAL A 374 -27.22 5.12 -5.22
N ASN A 375 -28.49 5.54 -5.23
CA ASN A 375 -28.95 6.68 -4.44
C ASN A 375 -28.84 6.44 -2.93
N GLY A 376 -29.19 5.23 -2.48
CA GLY A 376 -29.12 4.83 -1.08
C GLY A 376 -27.70 4.86 -0.55
N ILE A 377 -26.77 4.21 -1.25
CA ILE A 377 -25.36 4.14 -0.85
C ILE A 377 -24.71 5.54 -0.92
N LEU A 378 -25.00 6.34 -1.95
CA LEU A 378 -24.46 7.70 -2.06
C LEU A 378 -24.95 8.60 -0.92
N ASN A 379 -26.24 8.56 -0.57
CA ASN A 379 -26.78 9.31 0.57
C ASN A 379 -26.16 8.85 1.89
N TYR A 380 -26.04 7.53 2.11
CA TYR A 380 -25.32 7.01 3.27
C TYR A 380 -23.87 7.52 3.33
N THR A 381 -23.19 7.53 2.18
CA THR A 381 -21.81 7.98 2.05
C THR A 381 -21.67 9.44 2.45
N GLU A 382 -22.51 10.32 1.89
CA GLU A 382 -22.56 11.75 2.20
C GLU A 382 -22.84 12.00 3.69
N ARG A 383 -23.81 11.28 4.27
CA ARG A 383 -24.20 11.46 5.67
C ARG A 383 -23.13 11.01 6.66
N THR A 384 -22.35 9.99 6.33
CA THR A 384 -21.51 9.27 7.29
C THR A 384 -20.04 9.65 7.19
N PHE A 385 -19.54 9.86 5.97
CA PHE A 385 -18.12 10.06 5.72
C PHE A 385 -17.75 11.51 5.42
N PHE A 386 -18.72 12.43 5.44
CA PHE A 386 -18.48 13.87 5.31
C PHE A 386 -18.99 14.59 6.56
N LYS A 387 -18.07 15.10 7.37
CA LYS A 387 -18.37 15.91 8.55
C LYS A 387 -18.14 17.37 8.22
N ASP A 388 -19.20 18.18 8.29
CA ASP A 388 -19.15 19.61 7.93
C ASP A 388 -18.61 19.84 6.50
N GLY A 389 -18.86 18.88 5.60
CA GLY A 389 -18.38 18.88 4.21
C GLY A 389 -16.97 18.30 4.02
N ILE A 390 -16.25 17.95 5.09
CA ILE A 390 -14.90 17.40 5.04
C ILE A 390 -14.96 15.87 5.09
N MET A 391 -14.31 15.22 4.13
CA MET A 391 -14.19 13.75 4.10
C MET A 391 -13.28 13.22 5.22
N TYR A 392 -13.72 12.19 5.95
CA TYR A 392 -12.96 11.63 7.06
C TYR A 392 -13.25 10.13 7.30
N GLU A 393 -12.37 9.45 8.03
CA GLU A 393 -12.59 8.08 8.52
C GLU A 393 -13.23 8.04 9.92
N PRO A 394 -14.55 7.79 10.06
CA PRO A 394 -15.22 7.83 11.36
C PRO A 394 -14.72 6.79 12.35
N ALA A 395 -14.24 5.65 11.85
CA ALA A 395 -13.77 4.55 12.68
C ALA A 395 -12.51 4.90 13.49
N CYS A 396 -11.67 5.83 13.01
CA CYS A 396 -10.32 5.97 13.53
C CYS A 396 -9.76 7.40 13.51
N GLU A 397 -10.22 8.30 12.63
CA GLU A 397 -9.55 9.59 12.39
C GLU A 397 -9.74 10.55 13.56
N THR A 398 -10.95 10.66 14.11
CA THR A 398 -11.26 11.59 15.21
C THR A 398 -10.66 11.18 16.56
N VAL A 399 -10.20 9.92 16.67
CA VAL A 399 -9.57 9.37 17.87
C VAL A 399 -8.09 9.06 17.66
N HIS A 400 -7.55 9.38 16.48
CA HIS A 400 -6.14 9.20 16.10
C HIS A 400 -5.63 7.76 16.23
N THR A 401 -6.44 6.79 15.78
CA THR A 401 -6.10 5.35 15.84
C THR A 401 -6.05 4.67 14.46
N CYS A 402 -6.00 5.44 13.37
CA CYS A 402 -5.93 4.87 12.03
C CYS A 402 -4.59 4.13 11.84
N ASP A 403 -4.66 2.91 11.34
CA ASP A 403 -3.47 2.13 10.98
C ASP A 403 -3.02 2.38 9.53
N GLN A 404 -1.99 1.67 9.09
CA GLN A 404 -1.44 1.80 7.74
C GLN A 404 -2.45 1.52 6.62
N ASN A 405 -3.42 0.63 6.85
CA ASN A 405 -4.47 0.35 5.86
C ASN A 405 -5.44 1.53 5.80
N MET A 406 -5.94 1.93 6.97
CA MET A 406 -7.01 2.93 7.10
C MET A 406 -6.63 4.30 6.54
N VAL A 407 -5.33 4.66 6.57
CA VAL A 407 -4.85 5.95 6.04
C VAL A 407 -4.84 6.06 4.51
N SER A 408 -5.35 5.05 3.80
CA SER A 408 -5.48 5.03 2.33
C SER A 408 -6.94 4.94 1.84
N PHE A 409 -7.90 4.79 2.75
CA PHE A 409 -9.27 4.43 2.39
C PHE A 409 -10.02 5.59 1.70
N LYS A 410 -9.73 6.84 2.07
CA LYS A 410 -10.36 8.03 1.48
C LYS A 410 -10.06 8.14 -0.02
N GLY A 411 -8.81 7.84 -0.43
CA GLY A 411 -8.42 7.82 -1.84
C GLY A 411 -9.25 6.83 -2.65
N TYR A 412 -9.49 5.64 -2.10
CA TYR A 412 -10.35 4.65 -2.75
C TYR A 412 -11.81 5.11 -2.83
N LEU A 413 -12.36 5.72 -1.76
CA LEU A 413 -13.71 6.28 -1.80
C LEU A 413 -13.84 7.33 -2.92
N ILE A 414 -12.89 8.25 -3.04
CA ILE A 414 -12.89 9.29 -4.08
C ILE A 414 -12.89 8.64 -5.47
N ARG A 415 -12.05 7.64 -5.69
CA ARG A 415 -12.02 6.86 -6.95
C ARG A 415 -13.38 6.25 -7.27
N PHE A 416 -14.00 5.62 -6.29
CA PHE A 416 -15.27 4.92 -6.48
C PHE A 416 -16.44 5.90 -6.72
N LEU A 417 -16.44 7.05 -6.03
CA LEU A 417 -17.36 8.15 -6.31
C LEU A 417 -17.21 8.66 -7.75
N ALA A 418 -15.98 8.94 -8.18
CA ALA A 418 -15.71 9.41 -9.54
C ALA A 418 -16.21 8.43 -10.61
N ALA A 419 -15.99 7.13 -10.41
CA ALA A 419 -16.52 6.10 -11.30
C ALA A 419 -18.05 6.08 -11.30
N ALA A 420 -18.71 6.14 -10.13
CA ALA A 420 -20.16 6.18 -10.05
C ALA A 420 -20.75 7.39 -10.78
N ALA A 421 -20.15 8.58 -10.63
CA ALA A 421 -20.56 9.79 -11.35
C ALA A 421 -20.47 9.68 -12.87
N LYS A 422 -19.53 8.88 -13.41
CA LYS A 422 -19.43 8.63 -14.86
C LYS A 422 -20.48 7.66 -15.37
N LEU A 423 -20.86 6.68 -14.55
CA LEU A 423 -21.82 5.64 -14.92
C LEU A 423 -23.27 6.06 -14.64
N CYS A 424 -23.48 7.00 -13.71
CA CYS A 424 -24.78 7.47 -13.25
C CYS A 424 -24.88 9.00 -13.37
N PRO A 425 -25.27 9.57 -14.53
CA PRO A 425 -25.19 11.01 -14.78
C PRO A 425 -25.98 11.90 -13.80
N TRP A 426 -27.02 11.40 -13.14
CA TRP A 426 -27.79 12.18 -12.16
C TRP A 426 -27.04 12.41 -10.85
N THR A 427 -25.96 11.69 -10.58
CA THR A 427 -25.12 11.87 -9.39
C THR A 427 -23.89 12.75 -9.66
N THR A 428 -23.67 13.18 -10.90
CA THR A 428 -22.44 13.87 -11.30
C THR A 428 -22.24 15.18 -10.55
N ASP A 429 -23.28 16.00 -10.40
CA ASP A 429 -23.17 17.31 -9.75
C ASP A 429 -22.85 17.18 -8.25
N SER A 430 -23.55 16.28 -7.53
CA SER A 430 -23.30 16.07 -6.10
C SER A 430 -21.90 15.50 -5.87
N ILE A 431 -21.51 14.47 -6.62
CA ILE A 431 -20.20 13.84 -6.48
C ILE A 431 -19.07 14.79 -6.86
N THR A 432 -19.22 15.58 -7.92
CA THR A 432 -18.20 16.56 -8.33
C THR A 432 -17.99 17.58 -7.23
N LYS A 433 -19.06 18.04 -6.57
CA LYS A 433 -18.97 18.93 -5.40
C LYS A 433 -18.19 18.28 -4.25
N LEU A 434 -18.48 17.02 -3.90
CA LEU A 434 -17.77 16.30 -2.85
C LEU A 434 -16.27 16.17 -3.17
N ILE A 435 -15.92 15.78 -4.40
CA ILE A 435 -14.54 15.61 -4.84
C ILE A 435 -13.80 16.96 -4.86
N SER A 436 -14.43 18.03 -5.35
CA SER A 436 -13.83 19.37 -5.34
C SER A 436 -13.55 19.87 -3.92
N THR A 437 -14.46 19.65 -2.96
CA THR A 437 -14.23 19.99 -1.56
C THR A 437 -13.10 19.16 -0.97
N ALA A 438 -13.09 17.84 -1.18
CA ALA A 438 -12.01 16.96 -0.75
C ALA A 438 -10.64 17.39 -1.31
N ALA A 439 -10.58 17.80 -2.59
CA ALA A 439 -9.35 18.29 -3.20
C ALA A 439 -8.83 19.56 -2.52
N GLN A 440 -9.73 20.52 -2.23
CA GLN A 440 -9.38 21.76 -1.53
C GLN A 440 -8.89 21.50 -0.11
N ASP A 441 -9.46 20.52 0.59
CA ASP A 441 -9.04 20.18 1.95
C ASP A 441 -7.73 19.39 1.98
N ALA A 442 -7.54 18.46 1.04
CA ALA A 442 -6.31 17.68 0.91
C ALA A 442 -5.08 18.56 0.65
N ILE A 443 -5.15 19.51 -0.29
CA ILE A 443 -3.99 20.35 -0.60
C ILE A 443 -3.55 21.25 0.58
N LYS A 444 -4.46 21.60 1.50
CA LYS A 444 -4.12 22.39 2.71
C LYS A 444 -3.13 21.66 3.61
N VAL A 445 -3.19 20.33 3.61
CA VAL A 445 -2.32 19.48 4.45
C VAL A 445 -1.12 18.91 3.69
N CYS A 446 -0.94 19.27 2.41
CA CYS A 446 0.18 18.87 1.57
C CYS A 446 1.31 19.90 1.58
N ASN A 447 1.83 20.18 2.77
CA ASN A 447 2.92 21.15 3.01
C ASN A 447 4.08 20.55 3.83
N GLY A 448 4.12 19.23 3.95
CA GLY A 448 5.12 18.50 4.73
C GLY A 448 6.51 18.55 4.08
N PRO A 449 7.58 18.64 4.89
CA PRO A 449 8.95 18.73 4.38
C PRO A 449 9.45 17.40 3.84
N ASN A 450 10.48 17.45 2.99
CA ASN A 450 11.25 16.27 2.64
C ASN A 450 11.95 15.70 3.90
N GLY A 451 11.95 14.38 4.04
CA GLY A 451 12.62 13.72 5.16
C GLY A 451 12.30 12.22 5.27
N PRO A 452 12.64 11.58 6.42
CA PRO A 452 12.46 10.14 6.61
C PRO A 452 11.01 9.64 6.46
N LYS A 453 10.03 10.50 6.73
CA LYS A 453 8.60 10.18 6.58
C LYS A 453 8.06 10.47 5.16
N TYR A 454 8.78 11.27 4.37
CA TYR A 454 8.37 11.65 3.03
C TYR A 454 9.59 11.94 2.13
N PRO A 455 9.93 11.03 1.21
CA PRO A 455 11.10 11.16 0.33
C PRO A 455 10.87 12.06 -0.91
N GLY A 456 9.71 12.73 -1.02
CA GLY A 456 9.33 13.59 -2.15
C GLY A 456 9.82 15.04 -2.07
N PRO A 457 9.41 15.91 -3.01
CA PRO A 457 9.81 17.32 -3.03
C PRO A 457 9.49 18.05 -1.73
N ASP A 458 10.39 18.93 -1.28
CA ASP A 458 10.16 19.68 -0.05
C ASP A 458 8.87 20.52 -0.11
N GLY A 459 8.12 20.55 1.00
CA GLY A 459 6.86 21.28 1.10
C GLY A 459 5.68 20.66 0.34
N THR A 460 5.73 19.36 0.01
CA THR A 460 4.64 18.67 -0.73
C THR A 460 4.15 17.39 -0.06
N GLY A 461 4.69 17.03 1.11
CA GLY A 461 4.27 15.84 1.84
C GLY A 461 2.87 16.02 2.42
N CYS A 462 1.95 15.10 2.12
CA CYS A 462 0.57 15.17 2.56
C CYS A 462 0.35 14.45 3.89
N GLY A 463 -0.29 15.15 4.85
CA GLY A 463 -0.84 14.54 6.05
C GLY A 463 -2.14 13.78 5.77
N PHE A 464 -2.55 12.93 6.70
CA PHE A 464 -3.77 12.12 6.56
C PHE A 464 -5.03 12.94 6.86
N SER A 465 -5.09 13.60 8.00
CA SER A 465 -6.33 14.25 8.46
C SER A 465 -6.56 15.60 7.80
N TRP A 466 -7.76 15.79 7.25
CA TRP A 466 -8.16 17.02 6.57
C TRP A 466 -9.00 17.94 7.47
N LEU A 467 -9.47 17.42 8.61
CA LEU A 467 -10.44 18.05 9.51
C LEU A 467 -10.00 19.42 10.05
N ASN A 468 -8.70 19.59 10.33
CA ASN A 468 -8.15 20.81 10.95
C ASN A 468 -7.39 21.69 9.94
N GLY A 469 -7.35 21.31 8.66
CA GLY A 469 -6.60 22.04 7.63
C GLY A 469 -5.10 22.18 7.90
N THR A 470 -4.55 21.40 8.84
CA THR A 470 -3.14 21.40 9.24
C THR A 470 -2.58 20.00 9.07
N ASN A 471 -1.36 19.90 8.52
CA ASN A 471 -0.68 18.62 8.36
C ASN A 471 -0.42 17.98 9.74
N ASP A 472 -0.94 16.77 9.94
CA ASP A 472 -0.86 15.99 11.18
C ASP A 472 0.47 15.22 11.33
N GLY A 473 1.36 15.32 10.35
CA GLY A 473 2.65 14.63 10.34
C GLY A 473 2.56 13.14 10.04
N LEU A 474 1.37 12.63 9.69
CA LEU A 474 1.14 11.28 9.19
C LEU A 474 1.33 11.28 7.67
N MET A 475 2.58 11.34 7.24
CA MET A 475 2.97 11.22 5.83
C MET A 475 3.32 9.77 5.49
N GLY A 476 2.94 9.33 4.30
CA GLY A 476 3.18 7.98 3.81
C GLY A 476 2.51 7.76 2.45
N VAL A 477 2.54 6.50 1.96
CA VAL A 477 1.89 6.12 0.69
C VAL A 477 0.39 6.44 0.72
N GLY A 478 -0.36 5.93 1.70
CA GLY A 478 -1.79 6.19 1.86
C GLY A 478 -2.17 7.69 1.79
N PRO A 479 -1.67 8.54 2.70
CA PRO A 479 -2.00 9.97 2.71
C PRO A 479 -1.61 10.73 1.44
N GLN A 480 -0.45 10.39 0.86
CA GLN A 480 -0.01 10.98 -0.41
C GLN A 480 -0.90 10.55 -1.58
N MET A 481 -1.33 9.29 -1.59
CA MET A 481 -2.23 8.69 -2.56
C MET A 481 -3.65 9.26 -2.46
N ASP A 482 -4.17 9.45 -1.24
CA ASP A 482 -5.46 10.07 -0.97
C ASP A 482 -5.52 11.50 -1.54
N ALA A 483 -4.49 12.30 -1.28
CA ALA A 483 -4.39 13.65 -1.80
C ALA A 483 -4.25 13.69 -3.33
N LEU A 484 -3.41 12.80 -3.90
CA LEU A 484 -3.27 12.67 -5.35
C LEU A 484 -4.63 12.37 -6.00
N ALA A 485 -5.35 11.39 -5.48
CA ALA A 485 -6.68 11.02 -5.95
C ALA A 485 -7.64 12.22 -5.89
N ALA A 486 -7.74 12.87 -4.73
CA ALA A 486 -8.61 14.03 -4.54
C ALA A 486 -8.37 15.11 -5.60
N VAL A 487 -7.10 15.39 -5.92
CA VAL A 487 -6.72 16.40 -6.91
C VAL A 487 -7.12 16.00 -8.33
N PHE A 488 -6.63 14.87 -8.86
CA PHE A 488 -6.81 14.59 -10.29
C PHE A 488 -8.25 14.21 -10.64
N TYR A 489 -9.03 13.65 -9.71
CA TYR A 489 -10.46 13.36 -9.96
C TYR A 489 -11.31 14.62 -10.11
N THR A 490 -10.81 15.82 -9.77
CA THR A 490 -11.51 17.07 -10.13
C THR A 490 -11.61 17.29 -11.64
N LEU A 491 -10.79 16.58 -12.44
CA LEU A 491 -10.86 16.56 -13.90
C LEU A 491 -12.00 15.68 -14.44
N LEU A 492 -12.84 15.11 -13.56
CA LEU A 492 -13.98 14.26 -13.91
C LEU A 492 -14.81 14.78 -15.08
N PRO A 493 -15.21 16.07 -15.18
CA PRO A 493 -16.04 16.51 -16.31
C PRO A 493 -15.39 16.30 -17.69
N ASN A 494 -14.04 16.26 -17.76
CA ASN A 494 -13.29 16.34 -19.02
C ASN A 494 -12.82 14.98 -19.56
N VAL A 495 -13.07 13.88 -18.83
CA VAL A 495 -12.65 12.53 -19.22
C VAL A 495 -13.80 11.69 -19.77
N LYS A 496 -13.50 10.70 -20.61
CA LYS A 496 -14.52 9.77 -21.14
C LYS A 496 -15.06 8.86 -20.03
N ALA A 497 -16.16 8.17 -20.30
CA ALA A 497 -16.60 7.09 -19.43
C ALA A 497 -15.67 5.86 -19.54
N PRO A 498 -15.60 5.00 -18.49
CA PRO A 498 -14.93 3.70 -18.55
C PRO A 498 -15.33 2.90 -19.78
N ALA A 499 -14.36 2.37 -20.53
CA ALA A 499 -14.60 1.58 -21.73
C ALA A 499 -15.34 0.27 -21.42
N THR A 500 -15.85 -0.34 -22.48
CA THR A 500 -16.38 -1.69 -22.59
C THR A 500 -15.59 -2.47 -23.63
N GLY A 501 -15.83 -3.76 -23.77
CA GLY A 501 -15.26 -4.56 -24.86
C GLY A 501 -15.84 -4.23 -26.24
N GLN A 502 -17.01 -3.58 -26.31
CA GLN A 502 -17.72 -3.29 -27.56
C GLN A 502 -17.43 -1.89 -28.13
N ASP A 503 -16.89 -0.97 -27.33
CA ASP A 503 -16.61 0.41 -27.77
C ASP A 503 -15.12 0.62 -28.11
N ARG A 504 -14.24 0.65 -27.11
CA ARG A 504 -12.84 1.06 -27.22
C ARG A 504 -11.89 0.20 -26.37
N GLY A 505 -12.40 -0.80 -25.67
CA GLY A 505 -11.61 -1.76 -24.91
C GLY A 505 -10.66 -2.56 -25.80
N THR A 506 -9.40 -2.66 -25.38
CA THR A 506 -8.34 -3.34 -26.15
C THR A 506 -7.80 -4.59 -25.46
N SER A 507 -8.03 -4.77 -24.16
CA SER A 507 -7.53 -5.90 -23.39
C SER A 507 -8.26 -7.18 -23.78
N LYS A 508 -7.52 -8.28 -23.95
CA LYS A 508 -8.11 -9.58 -24.31
C LYS A 508 -8.52 -10.35 -23.07
N GLY A 509 -9.69 -10.97 -23.12
CA GLY A 509 -10.21 -11.82 -22.05
C GLY A 509 -9.81 -13.29 -22.23
N ASN A 510 -9.98 -14.06 -21.15
CA ASN A 510 -10.00 -15.50 -21.13
C ASN A 510 -11.07 -15.94 -20.11
N ALA A 511 -12.28 -16.26 -20.61
CA ALA A 511 -13.42 -16.61 -19.75
C ALA A 511 -13.21 -17.90 -18.93
N GLY A 512 -12.26 -18.76 -19.30
CA GLY A 512 -11.92 -19.98 -18.58
C GLY A 512 -10.74 -19.85 -17.60
N ALA A 513 -10.07 -18.69 -17.53
CA ALA A 513 -8.96 -18.49 -16.60
C ALA A 513 -9.42 -18.67 -15.16
N GLY A 514 -8.59 -19.24 -14.27
CA GLY A 514 -8.94 -19.42 -12.85
C GLY A 514 -10.07 -20.43 -12.53
N SER A 515 -10.63 -21.12 -13.53
CA SER A 515 -11.81 -22.00 -13.34
C SER A 515 -11.53 -23.37 -12.70
N SER A 516 -10.26 -23.78 -12.61
CA SER A 516 -9.93 -25.18 -12.30
C SER A 516 -9.78 -25.51 -10.81
N GLN A 517 -9.43 -24.55 -9.93
CA GLN A 517 -9.26 -24.79 -8.48
C GLN A 517 -9.46 -23.52 -7.64
N ALA A 518 -10.25 -23.62 -6.56
CA ALA A 518 -10.56 -22.51 -5.65
C ALA A 518 -9.35 -22.05 -4.82
N GLN A 519 -8.53 -23.01 -4.41
CA GLN A 519 -7.53 -22.90 -3.36
C GLN A 519 -6.36 -23.82 -3.69
N PRO A 520 -5.53 -23.53 -4.70
CA PRO A 520 -4.29 -24.27 -4.83
C PRO A 520 -3.44 -23.88 -3.62
N LEU A 521 -3.52 -24.66 -2.53
CA LEU A 521 -2.44 -24.69 -1.55
C LEU A 521 -1.15 -24.77 -2.37
N PRO A 522 -0.14 -23.93 -2.11
CA PRO A 522 1.08 -23.97 -2.89
C PRO A 522 1.59 -25.41 -2.89
N GLU A 523 1.58 -26.05 -4.07
CA GLU A 523 2.05 -27.42 -4.20
C GLU A 523 3.50 -27.43 -3.72
N PRO A 524 3.82 -28.18 -2.65
CA PRO A 524 5.19 -28.24 -2.18
C PRO A 524 6.06 -28.68 -3.34
N ARG A 525 7.23 -28.02 -3.52
CA ARG A 525 8.16 -28.46 -4.57
C ARG A 525 8.45 -29.95 -4.39
N ALA A 526 8.60 -30.67 -5.49
CA ALA A 526 8.90 -32.10 -5.44
C ALA A 526 10.15 -32.36 -4.57
N ILE A 527 10.02 -33.28 -3.61
CA ILE A 527 11.11 -33.67 -2.72
C ILE A 527 12.18 -34.36 -3.57
N THR A 528 13.36 -33.78 -3.63
CA THR A 528 14.49 -34.32 -4.40
C THR A 528 15.27 -35.36 -3.60
N GLY A 529 16.18 -36.08 -4.27
CA GLY A 529 17.09 -37.01 -3.58
C GLY A 529 17.99 -36.29 -2.56
N GLY A 530 18.40 -35.05 -2.85
CA GLY A 530 19.19 -34.22 -1.92
C GLY A 530 18.43 -33.88 -0.64
N ASP A 531 17.14 -33.57 -0.76
CA ASP A 531 16.28 -33.27 0.40
C ASP A 531 16.13 -34.49 1.31
N ARG A 532 15.94 -35.69 0.72
CA ARG A 532 15.85 -36.95 1.47
C ARG A 532 17.16 -37.28 2.17
N ALA A 533 18.29 -37.09 1.50
CA ALA A 533 19.61 -37.32 2.09
C ALA A 533 19.89 -36.34 3.24
N GLY A 534 19.60 -35.04 3.04
CA GLY A 534 19.75 -34.02 4.08
C GLY A 534 18.86 -34.29 5.29
N ALA A 535 17.59 -34.63 5.06
CA ALA A 535 16.66 -35.01 6.12
C ALA A 535 17.16 -36.25 6.89
N ALA A 536 17.60 -37.29 6.19
CA ALA A 536 18.13 -38.50 6.83
C ALA A 536 19.37 -38.22 7.68
N ILE A 537 20.32 -37.42 7.17
CA ILE A 537 21.51 -37.01 7.92
C ILE A 537 21.12 -36.24 9.18
N LEU A 538 20.23 -35.26 9.04
CA LEU A 538 19.76 -34.46 10.18
C LEU A 538 19.05 -35.33 11.23
N THR A 539 18.19 -36.25 10.80
CA THR A 539 17.52 -37.20 11.71
C THR A 539 18.52 -38.09 12.43
N ILE A 540 19.53 -38.63 11.73
CA ILE A 540 20.59 -39.45 12.33
C ILE A 540 21.38 -38.64 13.36
N LEU A 541 21.76 -37.40 13.05
CA LEU A 541 22.51 -36.53 13.96
C LEU A 541 21.71 -36.18 15.21
N ILE A 542 20.43 -35.85 15.07
CA ILE A 542 19.54 -35.57 16.21
C ILE A 542 19.36 -36.83 17.06
N ALA A 543 19.07 -37.98 16.44
CA ALA A 543 18.91 -39.24 17.14
C ALA A 543 20.20 -39.64 17.88
N ALA A 544 21.35 -39.54 17.22
CA ALA A 544 22.66 -39.79 17.82
C ALA A 544 22.95 -38.82 18.97
N GLY A 545 22.61 -37.54 18.82
CA GLY A 545 22.76 -36.52 19.87
C GLY A 545 21.89 -36.81 21.09
N ILE A 546 20.63 -37.21 20.88
CA ILE A 546 19.73 -37.61 21.97
C ILE A 546 20.27 -38.86 22.68
N LEU A 547 20.72 -39.88 21.93
CA LEU A 547 21.27 -41.10 22.49
C LEU A 547 22.58 -40.85 23.25
N ALA A 548 23.49 -40.05 22.69
CA ALA A 548 24.76 -39.69 23.32
C ALA A 548 24.53 -38.84 24.58
N GLY A 549 23.62 -37.86 24.53
CA GLY A 549 23.22 -37.06 25.70
C GLY A 549 22.57 -37.91 26.79
N SER A 550 21.67 -38.83 26.42
CA SER A 550 21.04 -39.76 27.36
C SER A 550 22.07 -40.68 28.00
N PHE A 551 23.02 -41.21 27.21
CA PHE A 551 24.13 -42.02 27.74
C PHE A 551 25.02 -41.21 28.68
N PHE A 552 25.41 -39.99 28.30
CA PHE A 552 26.21 -39.12 29.16
C PHE A 552 25.56 -38.87 30.52
N VAL A 553 24.26 -38.54 30.54
CA VAL A 553 23.51 -38.28 31.78
C VAL A 553 23.32 -39.53 32.63
N THR A 554 23.21 -40.72 32.02
CA THR A 554 22.95 -41.99 32.73
C THR A 554 24.21 -42.78 33.05
N SER A 555 25.36 -42.41 32.50
CA SER A 555 26.63 -43.07 32.78
C SER A 555 27.23 -42.54 34.07
N ASP A 556 27.54 -43.43 35.02
CA ASP A 556 28.28 -43.12 36.26
C ASP A 556 29.74 -42.68 36.01
N VAL A 557 30.13 -42.47 34.76
CA VAL A 557 31.49 -42.15 34.30
C VAL A 557 31.88 -40.70 34.67
N PHE A 558 30.91 -39.83 34.98
CA PHE A 558 31.12 -38.45 35.41
C PHE A 558 30.59 -38.14 36.81
N SER A 559 30.40 -39.16 37.64
CA SER A 559 30.23 -38.99 39.09
C SER A 559 31.52 -38.40 39.67
N PHE A 560 31.66 -37.08 39.64
CA PHE A 560 32.69 -36.37 40.38
C PHE A 560 32.48 -36.63 41.88
N ALA A 561 33.42 -37.39 42.45
CA ALA A 561 33.73 -37.34 43.87
C ALA A 561 34.35 -35.98 44.25
#